data_AF-A0A7Y4X144-F1
#
_entry.id   AF-A0A7Y4X144-F1
#
_cell.length_a   1.000
_cell.length_b   1.000
_cell.length_c   1.000
_cell.angle_alpha   90.00
_cell.angle_beta   90.00
_cell.angle_gamma   90.00
#
_symmetry.space_group_name_H-M   'P 1'
#
loop_
_entity.id
_entity.type
_entity.pdbx_description
1 polymer ?
#
loop_
_entity_poly.entity_id
_entity_poly.type
_entity_poly.pdbx_seq_one_letter_code
_entity_poly.pdbx_strand_id
1 'polypeptide(L)'
;MKKKFAPHWAYYLLAILFFFNYSCKKIEKEEEKQIPLNISSSNQIESEDYVFGEPKQNPYKVGNMQNAYSSLSSGGILPPTSITIRPTHYYVKFKPANFDQYEKLCEDSILDLSDLPIEANVLQYGEEYHDPSLPDSVPTFQYTAVPVGYSFNDTIPYEILDNLYLPESDSLYFSENSGNQHYLEKLLDQAYIQTGNFEDTIKYDNEDYQRRYYPGGRIQVFDTRLNSFIGMEGVDVHARRWFIVYHAQPDYNGYYRMKHRFNRPCNYSIVFHNIFFVIRRHLIATTYHINGPKKTGDWNYNSQTVTSVLPVMFLEELIDTR
;
A
#
# COMPACT_ATOMS: atom_id res chain seq x y z
N MET A 1 -61.87 -13.66 -68.79
CA MET A 1 -60.65 -14.36 -68.32
C MET A 1 -60.00 -13.54 -67.21
N LYS A 2 -60.08 -14.02 -65.95
CA LYS A 2 -59.52 -13.33 -64.77
C LYS A 2 -58.00 -13.61 -64.71
N LYS A 3 -57.16 -12.61 -64.95
CA LYS A 3 -55.71 -12.68 -64.67
C LYS A 3 -55.51 -12.49 -63.16
N LYS A 4 -55.02 -13.53 -62.47
CA LYS A 4 -54.62 -13.46 -61.06
C LYS A 4 -53.30 -12.67 -60.98
N PHE A 5 -53.32 -11.52 -60.30
CA PHE A 5 -52.10 -10.85 -59.86
C PHE A 5 -51.59 -11.55 -58.61
N ALA A 6 -50.37 -12.09 -58.67
CA ALA A 6 -49.65 -12.51 -57.47
C ALA A 6 -49.17 -11.27 -56.70
N PRO A 7 -49.24 -11.25 -55.37
CA PRO A 7 -48.94 -10.05 -54.59
C PRO A 7 -47.43 -9.84 -54.44
N HIS A 8 -46.98 -8.61 -54.69
CA HIS A 8 -45.58 -8.16 -54.75
C HIS A 8 -44.77 -8.28 -53.43
N TRP A 9 -45.32 -8.84 -52.35
CA TRP A 9 -44.59 -9.01 -51.09
C TRP A 9 -43.65 -10.22 -51.07
N ALA A 10 -43.81 -11.19 -51.98
CA ALA A 10 -42.94 -12.37 -52.07
C ALA A 10 -41.51 -12.05 -52.56
N TYR A 11 -41.29 -10.89 -53.19
CA TYR A 11 -39.96 -10.43 -53.62
C TYR A 11 -39.21 -9.62 -52.56
N TYR A 12 -39.88 -9.13 -51.51
CA TYR A 12 -39.25 -8.37 -50.42
C TYR A 12 -38.67 -9.26 -49.32
N LEU A 13 -39.17 -10.50 -49.17
CA LEU A 13 -38.65 -11.48 -48.20
C LEU A 13 -37.38 -12.22 -48.68
N LEU A 14 -37.08 -12.17 -49.98
CA LEU A 14 -35.86 -12.75 -50.56
C LEU A 14 -34.70 -11.76 -50.69
N ALA A 15 -34.95 -10.46 -50.52
CA ALA A 15 -33.92 -9.41 -50.53
C ALA A 15 -33.32 -9.12 -49.14
N ILE A 16 -34.00 -9.49 -48.05
CA ILE A 16 -33.52 -9.28 -46.66
C ILE A 16 -32.60 -10.42 -46.18
N LEU A 17 -32.66 -11.60 -46.82
CA LEU A 17 -31.76 -12.73 -46.54
C LEU A 17 -30.40 -12.65 -47.25
N PHE A 18 -30.19 -11.65 -48.12
CA PHE A 18 -28.89 -11.43 -48.79
C PHE A 18 -28.04 -10.30 -48.19
N PHE A 19 -28.54 -9.57 -47.19
CA PHE A 19 -27.78 -8.51 -46.50
C PHE A 19 -27.17 -8.92 -45.14
N PHE A 20 -27.39 -10.15 -44.68
CA PHE A 20 -26.82 -10.66 -43.42
C PHE A 20 -25.53 -11.50 -43.59
N ASN A 21 -24.90 -11.50 -44.77
CA ASN A 21 -23.69 -12.30 -45.03
C ASN A 21 -22.54 -11.52 -45.72
N TYR A 22 -22.37 -10.23 -45.40
CA TYR A 22 -21.13 -9.51 -45.75
C TYR A 22 -20.73 -8.49 -44.66
N SER A 23 -20.41 -8.98 -43.46
CA SER A 23 -19.43 -8.32 -42.60
C SER A 23 -18.88 -9.32 -41.58
N CYS A 24 -18.11 -10.27 -42.10
CA CYS A 24 -17.17 -11.04 -41.32
C CYS A 24 -15.82 -10.77 -41.97
N LYS A 25 -15.15 -9.68 -41.56
CA LYS A 25 -13.74 -9.49 -41.93
C LYS A 25 -12.98 -10.57 -41.19
N LYS A 26 -12.49 -11.54 -41.96
CA LYS A 26 -11.54 -12.56 -41.53
C LYS A 26 -10.35 -11.84 -40.90
N ILE A 27 -10.18 -11.97 -39.59
CA ILE A 27 -8.92 -11.60 -38.94
C ILE A 27 -7.91 -12.62 -39.45
N GLU A 28 -7.05 -12.19 -40.36
CA GLU A 28 -5.88 -12.97 -40.74
C GLU A 28 -5.02 -13.12 -39.49
N LYS A 29 -4.77 -14.37 -39.08
CA LYS A 29 -3.70 -14.67 -38.13
C LYS A 29 -2.41 -14.29 -38.83
N GLU A 30 -1.82 -13.17 -38.45
CA GLU A 30 -0.40 -12.95 -38.69
C GLU A 30 0.36 -14.02 -37.90
N GLU A 31 1.06 -14.88 -38.63
CA GLU A 31 2.06 -15.76 -38.03
C GLU A 31 3.16 -14.86 -37.44
N GLU A 32 3.29 -14.89 -36.11
CA GLU A 32 4.44 -14.31 -35.41
C GLU A 32 5.72 -14.91 -36.00
N LYS A 33 6.41 -14.11 -36.80
CA LYS A 33 7.74 -14.43 -37.29
C LYS A 33 8.68 -14.32 -36.09
N GLN A 34 9.04 -15.45 -35.49
CA GLN A 34 10.07 -15.52 -34.45
C GLN A 34 11.37 -14.95 -35.02
N ILE A 35 11.68 -13.70 -34.67
CA ILE A 35 13.01 -13.14 -34.82
C ILE A 35 13.81 -13.72 -33.64
N PRO A 36 14.90 -14.47 -33.87
CA PRO A 36 15.72 -14.93 -32.76
C PRO A 36 16.28 -13.72 -32.03
N LEU A 37 15.83 -13.52 -30.78
CA LEU A 37 16.40 -12.52 -29.89
C LEU A 37 17.81 -12.98 -29.52
N ASN A 38 18.79 -12.50 -30.27
CA ASN A 38 20.17 -12.53 -29.83
C ASN A 38 20.30 -11.46 -28.74
N ILE A 39 19.96 -11.82 -27.50
CA ILE A 39 20.28 -11.02 -26.33
C ILE A 39 21.79 -11.14 -26.13
N SER A 40 22.52 -10.25 -26.77
CA SER A 40 23.87 -9.90 -26.33
C SER A 40 23.74 -9.34 -24.92
N SER A 41 24.29 -10.10 -23.97
CA SER A 41 24.34 -9.87 -22.52
C SER A 41 24.56 -8.40 -22.17
N SER A 42 23.48 -7.66 -21.91
CA SER A 42 23.54 -6.39 -21.20
C SER A 42 23.37 -6.70 -19.71
N ASN A 43 24.44 -6.48 -18.94
CA ASN A 43 24.57 -6.50 -17.48
C ASN A 43 23.33 -6.99 -16.72
N GLN A 44 23.42 -8.21 -16.19
CA GLN A 44 22.56 -8.61 -15.07
C GLN A 44 22.82 -7.64 -13.93
N ILE A 45 21.83 -6.79 -13.64
CA ILE A 45 21.73 -6.14 -12.35
C ILE A 45 21.36 -7.30 -11.41
N GLU A 46 22.31 -7.75 -10.58
CA GLU A 46 21.98 -8.66 -9.47
C GLU A 46 20.88 -7.97 -8.67
N SER A 47 19.70 -8.59 -8.60
CA SER A 47 18.64 -8.11 -7.71
C SER A 47 19.19 -8.17 -6.30
N GLU A 48 19.22 -7.03 -5.61
CA GLU A 48 19.61 -7.00 -4.21
C GLU A 48 18.59 -7.80 -3.39
N ASP A 49 19.06 -8.77 -2.61
CA ASP A 49 18.20 -9.53 -1.69
C ASP A 49 17.84 -8.67 -0.48
N TYR A 50 16.68 -8.97 0.13
CA TYR A 50 16.32 -8.38 1.42
C TYR A 50 17.30 -8.84 2.50
N VAL A 51 17.86 -7.89 3.25
CA VAL A 51 18.70 -8.18 4.42
C VAL A 51 18.01 -7.66 5.67
N PHE A 52 17.76 -8.56 6.61
CA PHE A 52 17.15 -8.25 7.89
C PHE A 52 18.18 -8.21 9.01
N GLY A 53 18.05 -7.24 9.90
CA GLY A 53 18.66 -7.24 11.22
C GLY A 53 17.72 -7.87 12.25
N GLU A 54 18.10 -7.73 13.52
CA GLU A 54 17.27 -8.20 14.64
C GLU A 54 15.90 -7.49 14.62
N PRO A 55 14.77 -8.24 14.78
CA PRO A 55 13.44 -7.67 14.85
C PRO A 55 13.31 -6.64 15.97
N LYS A 56 12.59 -5.56 15.70
CA LYS A 56 12.33 -4.50 16.67
C LYS A 56 11.38 -5.00 17.76
N GLN A 57 11.61 -4.60 19.00
CA GLN A 57 10.66 -4.89 20.07
C GLN A 57 9.44 -3.98 19.92
N ASN A 58 8.23 -4.56 19.91
CA ASN A 58 6.99 -3.83 19.65
C ASN A 58 6.54 -2.97 20.85
N PRO A 59 6.59 -1.63 20.77
CA PRO A 59 6.22 -0.74 21.88
C PRO A 59 4.70 -0.70 22.12
N TYR A 60 3.89 -0.96 21.10
CA TYR A 60 2.43 -0.90 21.15
C TYR A 60 1.78 -2.17 21.75
N LYS A 61 2.55 -3.25 21.94
CA LYS A 61 2.09 -4.43 22.68
C LYS A 61 1.56 -4.01 24.05
N VAL A 62 0.36 -4.47 24.42
CA VAL A 62 -0.31 -4.07 25.68
C VAL A 62 0.60 -4.19 26.89
N GLY A 63 1.37 -5.28 27.00
CA GLY A 63 2.32 -5.47 28.10
C GLY A 63 3.42 -4.40 28.15
N ASN A 64 3.95 -3.99 26.99
CA ASN A 64 4.94 -2.91 26.91
C ASN A 64 4.32 -1.56 27.26
N MET A 65 3.12 -1.26 26.78
CA MET A 65 2.41 -0.04 27.17
C MET A 65 2.09 0.00 28.68
N GLN A 66 1.71 -1.14 29.29
CA GLN A 66 1.49 -1.26 30.74
C GLN A 66 2.77 -1.05 31.55
N ASN A 67 3.90 -1.60 31.08
CA ASN A 67 5.20 -1.36 31.69
C ASN A 67 5.59 0.13 31.64
N ALA A 68 5.37 0.78 30.50
CA ALA A 68 5.65 2.21 30.33
C ALA A 68 4.78 3.07 31.26
N TYR A 69 3.50 2.73 31.40
CA TYR A 69 2.59 3.39 32.33
C TYR A 69 3.01 3.23 33.80
N SER A 70 3.44 2.03 34.17
CA SER A 70 3.91 1.73 35.52
C SER A 70 5.21 2.48 35.84
N SER A 71 6.11 2.57 34.86
CA SER A 71 7.35 3.35 34.95
C SER A 71 7.08 4.85 35.15
N LEU A 72 6.21 5.45 34.34
CA LEU A 72 5.81 6.85 34.50
C LEU A 72 5.14 7.11 35.85
N SER A 73 4.23 6.24 36.26
CA SER A 73 3.51 6.37 37.54
C SER A 73 4.48 6.30 38.73
N SER A 74 5.45 5.39 38.68
CA SER A 74 6.50 5.27 39.72
C SER A 74 7.42 6.50 39.74
N GLY A 75 7.63 7.14 38.60
CA GLY A 75 8.33 8.42 38.46
C GLY A 75 7.50 9.66 38.81
N GLY A 76 6.26 9.49 39.30
CA GLY A 76 5.37 10.61 39.67
C GLY A 76 4.71 11.32 38.49
N ILE A 77 4.84 10.78 37.27
CA ILE A 77 4.17 11.30 36.08
C ILE A 77 2.84 10.59 35.94
N LEU A 78 1.75 11.29 36.28
CA LEU A 78 0.38 10.76 36.28
C LEU A 78 -0.47 11.40 35.18
N PRO A 79 -1.46 10.67 34.63
CA PRO A 79 -2.38 11.25 33.67
C PRO A 79 -3.32 12.25 34.38
N PRO A 80 -3.68 13.37 33.74
CA PRO A 80 -4.67 14.31 34.28
C PRO A 80 -6.02 13.66 34.58
N THR A 81 -6.42 12.67 33.79
CA THR A 81 -7.58 11.81 34.05
C THR A 81 -7.17 10.36 33.88
N SER A 82 -7.59 9.50 34.81
CA SER A 82 -7.26 8.07 34.79
C SER A 82 -7.53 7.45 33.42
N ILE A 83 -6.52 6.75 32.89
CA ILE A 83 -6.60 6.00 31.64
C ILE A 83 -6.50 4.51 31.93
N THR A 84 -7.12 3.70 31.08
CA THR A 84 -7.02 2.24 31.14
C THR A 84 -6.33 1.73 29.88
N ILE A 85 -5.16 1.10 30.04
CA ILE A 85 -4.46 0.43 28.96
C ILE A 85 -5.10 -0.93 28.70
N ARG A 86 -5.72 -1.05 27.53
CA ARG A 86 -6.45 -2.24 27.08
C ARG A 86 -6.21 -2.45 25.59
N PRO A 87 -6.48 -3.65 25.03
CA PRO A 87 -6.43 -3.83 23.59
C PRO A 87 -7.38 -2.84 22.89
N THR A 88 -6.86 -2.05 21.96
CA THR A 88 -7.67 -1.29 20.99
C THR A 88 -7.61 -1.94 19.62
N HIS A 89 -6.53 -2.65 19.31
CA HIS A 89 -6.31 -3.37 18.06
C HIS A 89 -5.70 -4.76 18.32
N TYR A 90 -5.82 -5.63 17.33
CA TYR A 90 -5.07 -6.88 17.22
C TYR A 90 -4.02 -6.73 16.13
N TYR A 91 -2.79 -7.17 16.41
CA TYR A 91 -1.79 -7.39 15.38
C TYR A 91 -2.03 -8.76 14.74
N VAL A 92 -2.26 -8.79 13.43
CA VAL A 92 -2.70 -9.98 12.72
C VAL A 92 -1.72 -10.32 11.60
N LYS A 93 -1.41 -11.62 11.49
CA LYS A 93 -0.77 -12.24 10.33
C LYS A 93 -1.81 -13.05 9.56
N PHE A 94 -2.21 -12.56 8.40
CA PHE A 94 -3.02 -13.31 7.44
C PHE A 94 -2.14 -14.27 6.63
N LYS A 95 -2.69 -15.44 6.34
CA LYS A 95 -2.04 -16.56 5.66
C LYS A 95 -2.91 -17.01 4.47
N PRO A 96 -3.09 -16.16 3.44
CA PRO A 96 -3.92 -16.48 2.30
C PRO A 96 -3.38 -17.74 1.61
N ALA A 97 -4.24 -18.73 1.40
CA ALA A 97 -3.85 -20.00 0.78
C ALA A 97 -3.64 -19.90 -0.74
N ASN A 98 -4.18 -18.85 -1.36
CA ASN A 98 -4.14 -18.59 -2.80
C ASN A 98 -4.44 -17.11 -3.09
N PHE A 99 -4.28 -16.71 -4.36
CA PHE A 99 -4.48 -15.33 -4.80
C PHE A 99 -5.93 -14.84 -4.66
N ASP A 100 -6.94 -15.70 -4.81
CA ASP A 100 -8.35 -15.31 -4.59
C ASP A 100 -8.59 -14.89 -3.12
N GLN A 101 -7.92 -15.54 -2.17
CA GLN A 101 -7.98 -15.12 -0.76
C GLN A 101 -7.21 -13.83 -0.51
N TYR A 102 -6.07 -13.65 -1.17
CA TYR A 102 -5.31 -12.40 -1.08
C TYR A 102 -6.10 -11.21 -1.65
N GLU A 103 -6.76 -11.38 -2.80
CA GLU A 103 -7.58 -10.35 -3.42
C GLU A 103 -8.71 -9.89 -2.48
N LYS A 104 -9.38 -10.83 -1.78
CA LYS A 104 -10.37 -10.49 -0.76
C LYS A 104 -9.81 -9.66 0.40
N LEU A 105 -8.54 -9.82 0.77
CA LEU A 105 -7.90 -8.97 1.76
C LEU A 105 -7.68 -7.56 1.19
N CYS A 106 -7.26 -7.45 -0.07
CA CYS A 106 -7.06 -6.17 -0.75
C CYS A 106 -8.37 -5.40 -0.98
N GLU A 107 -9.49 -6.09 -1.12
CA GLU A 107 -10.83 -5.49 -1.22
C GLU A 107 -11.31 -4.87 0.10
N ASP A 108 -10.74 -5.29 1.24
CA ASP A 108 -11.11 -4.74 2.54
C ASP A 108 -10.40 -3.41 2.82
N SER A 109 -11.14 -2.31 2.65
CA SER A 109 -10.66 -0.95 2.89
C SER A 109 -10.22 -0.64 4.33
N ILE A 110 -10.49 -1.52 5.30
CA ILE A 110 -10.00 -1.39 6.68
C ILE A 110 -8.54 -1.88 6.80
N LEU A 111 -8.09 -2.73 5.89
CA LEU A 111 -6.81 -3.41 6.01
C LEU A 111 -5.67 -2.64 5.34
N ASP A 112 -4.73 -2.16 6.17
CA ASP A 112 -3.43 -1.68 5.73
C ASP A 112 -2.45 -2.84 5.69
N LEU A 113 -2.40 -3.56 4.57
CA LEU A 113 -1.60 -4.78 4.42
C LEU A 113 -0.12 -4.47 4.20
N SER A 114 0.73 -5.29 4.81
CA SER A 114 2.19 -5.28 4.65
C SER A 114 2.66 -6.70 4.35
N ASP A 115 3.51 -6.86 3.33
CA ASP A 115 4.19 -8.12 2.98
C ASP A 115 5.24 -8.53 4.03
N LEU A 116 5.76 -7.56 4.77
CA LEU A 116 6.71 -7.75 5.86
C LEU A 116 6.05 -7.63 7.25
N PRO A 117 6.56 -8.37 8.26
CA PRO A 117 6.23 -8.10 9.65
C PRO A 117 6.48 -6.63 10.02
N ILE A 118 5.58 -6.05 10.81
CA ILE A 118 5.65 -4.64 11.21
C ILE A 118 6.92 -4.34 12.02
N GLU A 119 7.41 -5.31 12.78
CA GLU A 119 8.67 -5.25 13.55
C GLU A 119 9.94 -5.50 12.71
N ALA A 120 9.84 -5.83 11.43
CA ALA A 120 11.01 -6.16 10.62
C ALA A 120 12.01 -5.01 10.58
N ASN A 121 13.28 -5.32 10.84
CA ASN A 121 14.39 -4.37 10.75
C ASN A 121 15.11 -4.57 9.42
N VAL A 122 14.61 -3.93 8.37
CA VAL A 122 15.20 -4.03 7.03
C VAL A 122 16.48 -3.19 6.98
N LEU A 123 17.63 -3.84 6.84
CA LEU A 123 18.94 -3.21 6.67
C LEU A 123 19.21 -2.88 5.20
N GLN A 124 18.68 -3.72 4.30
CA GLN A 124 18.73 -3.55 2.86
C GLN A 124 17.41 -4.03 2.26
N TYR A 125 16.79 -3.17 1.45
CA TYR A 125 15.57 -3.51 0.73
C TYR A 125 15.93 -4.23 -0.57
N GLY A 126 15.24 -5.34 -0.85
CA GLY A 126 15.27 -5.95 -2.17
C GLY A 126 14.15 -5.45 -3.07
N GLU A 127 14.03 -6.03 -4.27
CA GLU A 127 13.02 -5.62 -5.25
C GLU A 127 11.59 -6.02 -4.85
N GLU A 128 11.39 -7.25 -4.36
CA GLU A 128 10.11 -7.78 -3.90
C GLU A 128 10.34 -8.78 -2.76
N TYR A 129 9.51 -8.75 -1.73
CA TYR A 129 9.61 -9.69 -0.62
C TYR A 129 8.60 -10.84 -0.76
N HIS A 130 9.11 -12.06 -0.73
CA HIS A 130 8.32 -13.28 -0.57
C HIS A 130 8.88 -14.10 0.60
N ASP A 131 8.01 -14.58 1.49
CA ASP A 131 8.47 -15.38 2.64
C ASP A 131 9.13 -16.69 2.13
N PRO A 132 10.42 -16.95 2.44
CA PRO A 132 11.14 -18.10 1.90
C PRO A 132 10.59 -19.47 2.31
N SER A 133 9.72 -19.50 3.32
CA SER A 133 9.05 -20.74 3.75
C SER A 133 7.84 -21.11 2.88
N LEU A 134 7.41 -20.21 1.98
CA LEU A 134 6.27 -20.40 1.09
C LEU A 134 6.73 -20.72 -0.34
N PRO A 135 6.00 -21.57 -1.08
CA PRO A 135 6.19 -21.70 -2.52
C PRO A 135 5.93 -20.38 -3.24
N ASP A 136 6.64 -20.09 -4.33
CA ASP A 136 6.41 -18.90 -5.19
C ASP A 136 5.00 -18.86 -5.81
N SER A 137 4.31 -20.00 -5.83
CA SER A 137 2.97 -20.14 -6.42
C SER A 137 1.82 -19.66 -5.52
N VAL A 138 2.10 -19.23 -4.29
CA VAL A 138 1.10 -18.70 -3.36
C VAL A 138 1.47 -17.29 -2.91
N PRO A 139 0.52 -16.45 -2.49
CA PRO A 139 0.85 -15.12 -1.98
C PRO A 139 1.66 -15.21 -0.68
N THR A 140 2.55 -14.23 -0.46
CA THR A 140 3.24 -14.07 0.82
C THR A 140 2.27 -13.73 1.95
N PHE A 141 2.71 -13.90 3.19
CA PHE A 141 1.93 -13.50 4.37
C PHE A 141 1.64 -12.01 4.39
N GLN A 142 0.49 -11.62 4.96
CA GLN A 142 0.11 -10.22 5.08
C GLN A 142 -0.05 -9.83 6.55
N TYR A 143 0.55 -8.71 6.93
CA TYR A 143 0.62 -8.22 8.30
C TYR A 143 -0.12 -6.90 8.43
N THR A 144 -0.94 -6.75 9.46
CA THR A 144 -1.69 -5.50 9.69
C THR A 144 -2.21 -5.38 11.13
N ALA A 145 -2.69 -4.21 11.52
CA ALA A 145 -3.43 -4.02 12.76
C ALA A 145 -4.92 -3.80 12.47
N VAL A 146 -5.79 -4.55 13.14
CA VAL A 146 -7.25 -4.41 13.01
C VAL A 146 -7.87 -3.98 14.33
N PRO A 147 -8.91 -3.12 14.35
CA PRO A 147 -9.55 -2.70 15.59
C PRO A 147 -10.20 -3.89 16.31
N VAL A 148 -10.30 -3.81 17.64
CA VAL A 148 -11.09 -4.79 18.42
C VAL A 148 -12.53 -4.79 17.90
N GLY A 149 -13.04 -5.98 17.59
CA GLY A 149 -14.36 -6.16 16.97
C GLY A 149 -14.32 -6.27 15.44
N TYR A 150 -13.14 -6.20 14.82
CA TYR A 150 -12.98 -6.52 13.40
C TYR A 150 -13.56 -7.90 13.06
N SER A 151 -14.32 -7.97 11.97
CA SER A 151 -14.99 -9.20 11.52
C SER A 151 -14.13 -9.93 10.51
N PHE A 152 -13.46 -10.99 10.96
CA PHE A 152 -12.59 -11.79 10.10
C PHE A 152 -13.38 -12.58 9.06
N ASN A 153 -12.83 -12.67 7.85
CA ASN A 153 -13.28 -13.63 6.86
C ASN A 153 -12.90 -15.05 7.30
N ASP A 154 -13.89 -15.90 7.54
CA ASP A 154 -13.71 -17.26 8.07
C ASP A 154 -13.02 -18.22 7.08
N THR A 155 -12.94 -17.85 5.80
CA THR A 155 -12.26 -18.64 4.76
C THR A 155 -10.77 -18.36 4.65
N ILE A 156 -10.27 -17.27 5.25
CA ILE A 156 -8.87 -16.84 5.14
C ILE A 156 -8.15 -17.16 6.45
N PRO A 157 -7.17 -18.08 6.47
CA PRO A 157 -6.42 -18.39 7.68
C PRO A 157 -5.68 -17.17 8.21
N TYR A 158 -5.68 -16.98 9.53
CA TYR A 158 -4.97 -15.88 10.18
C TYR A 158 -4.44 -16.29 11.56
N GLU A 159 -3.62 -15.43 12.13
CA GLU A 159 -3.07 -15.57 13.47
C GLU A 159 -3.00 -14.20 14.14
N ILE A 160 -3.52 -14.10 15.36
CA ILE A 160 -3.35 -12.90 16.18
C ILE A 160 -1.99 -13.03 16.87
N LEU A 161 -1.04 -12.19 16.47
CA LEU A 161 0.32 -12.19 17.00
C LEU A 161 0.40 -11.48 18.35
N ASP A 162 -0.33 -10.38 18.50
CA ASP A 162 -0.31 -9.58 19.72
C ASP A 162 -1.59 -8.74 19.92
N ASN A 163 -1.87 -8.46 21.20
CA ASN A 163 -2.83 -7.43 21.58
C ASN A 163 -2.12 -6.07 21.60
N LEU A 164 -2.66 -5.10 20.87
CA LEU A 164 -2.09 -3.77 20.75
C LEU A 164 -2.92 -2.73 21.50
N TYR A 165 -2.25 -1.82 22.19
CA TYR A 165 -2.84 -0.55 22.61
C TYR A 165 -2.27 0.56 21.73
N LEU A 166 -3.09 1.09 20.83
CA LEU A 166 -2.79 2.27 20.00
C LEU A 166 -3.46 3.50 20.64
N PRO A 167 -2.74 4.34 21.41
CA PRO A 167 -3.30 5.55 22.02
C PRO A 167 -3.95 6.48 21.01
N GLU A 168 -3.35 6.61 19.83
CA GLU A 168 -3.78 7.50 18.75
C GLU A 168 -5.17 7.13 18.20
N SER A 169 -5.59 5.87 18.40
CA SER A 169 -6.87 5.34 17.95
C SER A 169 -7.89 5.17 19.10
N ASP A 170 -7.51 5.45 20.35
CA ASP A 170 -8.42 5.28 21.51
C ASP A 170 -9.25 6.54 21.75
N SER A 171 -10.43 6.62 21.13
CA SER A 171 -11.33 7.76 21.24
C SER A 171 -11.80 8.08 22.67
N LEU A 172 -11.63 7.17 23.64
CA LEU A 172 -11.95 7.44 25.05
C LEU A 172 -10.97 8.43 25.69
N TYR A 173 -9.70 8.39 25.29
CA TYR A 173 -8.62 9.15 25.92
C TYR A 173 -7.88 10.07 24.95
N PHE A 174 -8.00 9.82 23.66
CA PHE A 174 -7.41 10.62 22.60
C PHE A 174 -8.44 11.57 22.03
N SER A 175 -8.31 12.83 22.41
CA SER A 175 -8.92 13.97 21.74
C SER A 175 -7.85 15.05 21.61
N GLU A 176 -7.80 15.73 20.45
CA GLU A 176 -6.83 16.80 20.20
C GLU A 176 -6.90 17.95 21.20
N ASN A 177 -8.02 18.04 21.94
CA ASN A 177 -8.24 19.06 22.97
C ASN A 177 -8.20 18.48 24.40
N SER A 178 -7.80 17.22 24.57
CA SER A 178 -7.76 16.58 25.90
C SER A 178 -6.44 16.83 26.62
N GLY A 179 -6.51 17.02 27.94
CA GLY A 179 -5.31 17.08 28.80
C GLY A 179 -4.52 15.77 28.78
N ASN A 180 -5.15 14.63 28.44
CA ASN A 180 -4.50 13.33 28.37
C ASN A 180 -3.58 13.18 27.16
N GLN A 181 -3.73 13.98 26.10
CA GLN A 181 -2.90 13.83 24.90
C GLN A 181 -1.40 13.91 25.24
N HIS A 182 -0.99 14.91 26.01
CA HIS A 182 0.41 15.07 26.40
C HIS A 182 0.91 13.88 27.23
N TYR A 183 0.05 13.33 28.10
CA TYR A 183 0.39 12.13 28.85
C TYR A 183 0.55 10.90 27.94
N LEU A 184 -0.36 10.70 26.98
CA LEU A 184 -0.28 9.59 26.02
C LEU A 184 0.98 9.66 25.15
N GLU A 185 1.43 10.87 24.81
CA GLU A 185 2.68 11.06 24.09
C GLU A 185 3.90 10.65 24.94
N LYS A 186 3.93 11.01 26.24
CA LYS A 186 4.97 10.56 27.19
C LYS A 186 4.92 9.05 27.41
N LEU A 187 3.73 8.47 27.51
CA LEU A 187 3.51 7.03 27.63
C LEU A 187 4.15 6.30 26.44
N LEU A 188 3.87 6.79 25.24
CA LEU A 188 4.41 6.21 24.02
C LEU A 188 5.92 6.39 23.90
N ASP A 189 6.46 7.56 24.28
CA ASP A 189 7.92 7.78 24.35
C ASP A 189 8.57 6.81 25.35
N GLN A 190 7.97 6.58 26.53
CA GLN A 190 8.50 5.59 27.46
C GLN A 190 8.44 4.17 26.90
N ALA A 191 7.37 3.81 26.20
CA ALA A 191 7.28 2.52 25.52
C ALA A 191 8.39 2.35 24.47
N TYR A 192 8.71 3.39 23.70
CA TYR A 192 9.85 3.37 22.78
C TYR A 192 11.19 3.21 23.49
N ILE A 193 11.43 3.98 24.54
CA ILE A 193 12.69 3.95 25.30
C ILE A 193 12.94 2.55 25.87
N GLN A 194 11.97 1.97 26.56
CA GLN A 194 12.16 0.66 27.19
C GLN A 194 12.25 -0.51 26.17
N THR A 195 11.77 -0.31 24.94
CA THR A 195 11.85 -1.29 23.85
C THR A 195 13.04 -1.04 22.92
N GLY A 196 13.88 -0.05 23.22
CA GLY A 196 15.10 0.24 22.44
C GLY A 196 14.86 0.99 21.13
N ASN A 197 13.66 1.51 20.88
CA ASN A 197 13.29 2.24 19.67
C ASN A 197 13.48 3.76 19.85
N PHE A 198 14.66 4.18 20.30
CA PHE A 198 14.89 5.57 20.73
C PHE A 198 14.68 6.60 19.61
N GLU A 199 14.98 6.24 18.37
CA GLU A 199 14.79 7.08 17.18
C GLU A 199 13.32 7.38 16.88
N ASP A 200 12.41 6.62 17.49
CA ASP A 200 10.96 6.79 17.41
C ASP A 200 10.37 7.68 18.50
N THR A 201 11.18 8.18 19.42
CA THR A 201 10.73 9.17 20.42
C THR A 201 10.53 10.56 19.80
N ILE A 202 9.76 11.41 20.47
CA ILE A 202 9.63 12.82 20.07
C ILE A 202 10.95 13.53 20.31
N LYS A 203 11.44 14.23 19.27
CA LYS A 203 12.60 15.11 19.37
C LYS A 203 12.14 16.48 19.83
N TYR A 204 12.78 17.00 20.88
CA TYR A 204 12.55 18.34 21.41
C TYR A 204 13.65 19.26 20.86
N ASP A 205 13.29 20.24 20.04
CA ASP A 205 14.21 21.31 19.66
C ASP A 205 13.90 22.53 20.55
N ASN A 206 14.84 22.88 21.44
CA ASN A 206 14.78 24.07 22.31
C ASN A 206 13.53 24.17 23.22
N GLU A 207 13.23 23.11 23.97
CA GLU A 207 12.12 23.02 24.95
C GLU A 207 10.70 23.15 24.36
N ASP A 208 10.56 23.51 23.08
CA ASP A 208 9.28 23.51 22.36
C ASP A 208 9.05 22.15 21.68
N TYR A 209 7.83 21.65 21.84
CA TYR A 209 7.37 20.42 21.18
C TYR A 209 7.44 20.61 19.65
N GLN A 210 8.01 19.65 18.91
CA GLN A 210 7.83 19.65 17.45
C GLN A 210 6.34 19.61 17.15
N ARG A 211 5.84 20.65 16.47
CA ARG A 211 4.43 20.75 16.09
C ARG A 211 4.07 19.57 15.20
N ARG A 212 2.93 18.92 15.47
CA ARG A 212 2.40 17.86 14.60
C ARG A 212 2.36 18.37 13.16
N TYR A 213 2.76 17.55 12.20
CA TYR A 213 2.80 17.90 10.78
C TYR A 213 1.89 16.97 10.00
N TYR A 214 1.33 17.48 8.90
CA TYR A 214 0.63 16.66 7.91
C TYR A 214 1.68 16.15 6.91
N PRO A 215 1.95 14.83 6.83
CA PRO A 215 2.80 14.28 5.78
C PRO A 215 2.27 14.66 4.40
N GLY A 216 3.15 14.89 3.43
CA GLY A 216 2.76 15.36 2.10
C GLY A 216 3.95 15.50 1.18
N GLY A 217 3.76 16.12 0.02
CA GLY A 217 4.85 16.40 -0.91
C GLY A 217 4.38 16.32 -2.36
N ARG A 218 5.29 15.90 -3.24
CA ARG A 218 5.05 15.83 -4.68
C ARG A 218 5.67 14.58 -5.31
N ILE A 219 4.88 13.80 -6.04
CA ILE A 219 5.31 12.59 -6.75
C ILE A 219 5.17 12.80 -8.26
N GLN A 220 6.28 12.66 -8.99
CA GLN A 220 6.33 12.94 -10.43
C GLN A 220 7.17 11.91 -11.18
N VAL A 221 6.86 11.76 -12.48
CA VAL A 221 7.66 10.98 -13.43
C VAL A 221 7.99 11.83 -14.64
N PHE A 222 9.19 11.67 -15.19
CA PHE A 222 9.61 12.34 -16.41
C PHE A 222 8.96 11.69 -17.65
N ASP A 223 8.17 12.46 -18.41
CA ASP A 223 7.63 12.06 -19.71
C ASP A 223 8.56 12.58 -20.82
N THR A 224 9.19 11.66 -21.54
CA THR A 224 10.15 11.98 -22.61
C THR A 224 9.51 12.58 -23.86
N ARG A 225 8.22 12.34 -24.10
CA ARG A 225 7.46 12.91 -25.24
C ARG A 225 7.14 14.37 -24.99
N LEU A 226 6.81 14.69 -23.74
CA LEU A 226 6.53 16.05 -23.29
C LEU A 226 7.79 16.79 -22.82
N ASN A 227 8.92 16.07 -22.70
CA ASN A 227 10.19 16.56 -22.15
C ASN A 227 9.99 17.32 -20.83
N SER A 228 9.14 16.79 -19.94
CA SER A 228 8.76 17.44 -18.69
C SER A 228 8.30 16.43 -17.63
N PHE A 229 8.29 16.86 -16.36
CA PHE A 229 7.73 16.07 -15.27
C PHE A 229 6.21 16.19 -15.25
N ILE A 230 5.53 15.04 -15.27
CA ILE A 230 4.09 14.93 -15.06
C ILE A 230 3.80 14.39 -13.65
N GLY A 231 2.68 14.81 -13.07
CA GLY A 231 2.21 14.26 -11.80
C GLY A 231 1.83 12.79 -11.94
N MET A 232 2.20 11.97 -10.96
CA MET A 232 1.78 10.56 -10.91
C MET A 232 0.40 10.46 -10.24
N GLU A 233 -0.64 10.89 -10.96
CA GLU A 233 -2.03 10.73 -10.53
C GLU A 233 -2.40 9.23 -10.52
N GLY A 234 -3.03 8.75 -9.44
CA GLY A 234 -3.55 7.37 -9.32
C GLY A 234 -2.76 6.44 -8.42
N VAL A 235 -1.48 6.73 -8.11
CA VAL A 235 -0.74 5.97 -7.09
C VAL A 235 -1.26 6.31 -5.70
N ASP A 236 -1.08 5.41 -4.74
CA ASP A 236 -1.34 5.72 -3.33
C ASP A 236 -0.02 6.00 -2.61
N VAL A 237 0.06 7.11 -1.88
CA VAL A 237 1.23 7.42 -1.06
C VAL A 237 0.88 7.09 0.37
N HIS A 238 1.69 6.23 0.99
CA HIS A 238 1.52 5.83 2.38
C HIS A 238 2.51 6.59 3.25
N ALA A 239 2.03 7.06 4.40
CA ALA A 239 2.84 7.58 5.48
C ALA A 239 2.60 6.67 6.68
N ARG A 240 3.49 5.71 6.88
CA ARG A 240 3.37 4.66 7.87
C ARG A 240 4.22 4.94 9.10
N ARG A 241 3.65 4.69 10.26
CA ARG A 241 4.39 4.65 11.52
C ARG A 241 3.88 3.49 12.37
N TRP A 242 4.70 2.44 12.49
CA TRP A 242 4.32 1.20 13.17
C TRP A 242 2.99 0.65 12.64
N PHE A 243 1.92 0.69 13.42
CA PHE A 243 0.60 0.16 13.09
C PHE A 243 -0.37 1.21 12.58
N ILE A 244 0.05 2.48 12.47
CA ILE A 244 -0.76 3.56 11.93
C ILE A 244 -0.28 3.89 10.52
N VAL A 245 -1.19 3.85 9.55
CA VAL A 245 -0.92 4.26 8.17
C VAL A 245 -1.89 5.36 7.78
N TYR A 246 -1.39 6.39 7.10
CA TYR A 246 -2.20 7.39 6.44
C TYR A 246 -1.92 7.37 4.94
N HIS A 247 -2.98 7.60 4.17
CA HIS A 247 -3.00 7.46 2.71
C HIS A 247 -3.36 8.79 2.06
N ALA A 248 -2.76 9.06 0.90
CA ALA A 248 -3.15 10.16 0.04
C ALA A 248 -2.76 9.87 -1.40
N GLN A 249 -3.67 10.16 -2.31
CA GLN A 249 -3.41 10.10 -3.73
C GLN A 249 -2.89 11.46 -4.24
N PRO A 250 -1.83 11.49 -5.06
CA PRO A 250 -1.39 12.71 -5.72
C PRO A 250 -2.43 13.25 -6.69
N ASP A 251 -2.51 14.59 -6.78
CA ASP A 251 -3.31 15.29 -7.79
C ASP A 251 -2.66 15.25 -9.18
N TYR A 252 -3.30 15.90 -10.17
CA TYR A 252 -2.80 15.98 -11.55
C TYR A 252 -1.39 16.60 -11.68
N ASN A 253 -0.96 17.42 -10.71
CA ASN A 253 0.38 18.01 -10.65
C ASN A 253 1.36 17.17 -9.84
N GLY A 254 0.91 16.08 -9.23
CA GLY A 254 1.65 15.18 -8.36
C GLY A 254 1.65 15.59 -6.89
N TYR A 255 0.93 16.63 -6.47
CA TYR A 255 0.91 17.04 -5.07
C TYR A 255 0.00 16.13 -4.25
N TYR A 256 0.46 15.73 -3.07
CA TYR A 256 -0.34 14.97 -2.11
C TYR A 256 -0.17 15.53 -0.71
N ARG A 257 -1.18 15.31 0.13
CA ARG A 257 -1.18 15.67 1.55
C ARG A 257 -2.08 14.72 2.31
N MET A 258 -1.55 14.11 3.37
CA MET A 258 -2.32 13.27 4.27
C MET A 258 -3.34 14.11 5.03
N LYS A 259 -4.51 13.52 5.33
CA LYS A 259 -5.56 14.18 6.12
C LYS A 259 -5.27 14.22 7.62
N HIS A 260 -4.32 13.41 8.09
CA HIS A 260 -3.99 13.27 9.50
C HIS A 260 -2.52 13.64 9.76
N ARG A 261 -2.20 13.89 11.03
CA ARG A 261 -0.90 14.42 11.46
C ARG A 261 -0.11 13.37 12.22
N PHE A 262 1.22 13.46 12.10
CA PHE A 262 2.15 12.78 13.00
C PHE A 262 2.92 13.78 13.85
N ASN A 263 3.35 13.33 15.03
CA ASN A 263 4.27 14.09 15.90
C ASN A 263 5.72 13.65 15.73
N ARG A 264 5.93 12.60 14.93
CA ARG A 264 7.18 11.84 14.83
C ARG A 264 7.45 11.54 13.36
N PRO A 265 8.70 11.24 12.98
CA PRO A 265 9.00 10.79 11.63
C PRO A 265 8.15 9.59 11.23
N CYS A 266 7.64 9.59 9.99
CA CYS A 266 6.97 8.45 9.38
C CYS A 266 7.83 7.88 8.24
N ASN A 267 7.66 6.59 7.94
CA ASN A 267 8.20 5.97 6.75
C ASN A 267 7.24 6.25 5.60
N TYR A 268 7.75 6.78 4.49
CA TYR A 268 6.95 6.95 3.30
C TYR A 268 7.10 5.77 2.34
N SER A 269 6.06 5.49 1.56
CA SER A 269 6.13 4.62 0.39
C SER A 269 5.12 5.04 -0.68
N ILE A 270 5.39 4.69 -1.93
CA ILE A 270 4.44 4.81 -3.05
C ILE A 270 3.97 3.41 -3.40
N VAL A 271 2.67 3.24 -3.54
CA VAL A 271 2.01 1.96 -3.73
C VAL A 271 1.22 1.98 -5.04
N PHE A 272 1.45 0.99 -5.89
CA PHE A 272 0.82 0.87 -7.20
C PHE A 272 -0.25 -0.21 -7.17
N HIS A 273 -1.53 0.21 -7.21
CA HIS A 273 -2.66 -0.72 -7.28
C HIS A 273 -2.96 -1.14 -8.73
N ASN A 274 -3.23 -2.44 -8.91
CA ASN A 274 -3.39 -3.15 -10.19
C ASN A 274 -4.50 -2.56 -11.11
N ILE A 275 -5.48 -1.83 -10.57
CA ILE A 275 -6.62 -1.31 -11.36
C ILE A 275 -6.28 -0.11 -12.24
N PHE A 276 -5.19 0.62 -11.97
CA PHE A 276 -4.76 1.79 -12.75
C PHE A 276 -3.34 1.66 -13.29
N PHE A 277 -2.55 0.69 -12.83
CA PHE A 277 -1.17 0.49 -13.27
C PHE A 277 -0.92 -0.98 -13.52
N VAL A 278 -0.52 -1.31 -14.75
CA VAL A 278 -0.02 -2.64 -15.09
C VAL A 278 1.51 -2.61 -14.99
N ILE A 279 2.05 -3.01 -13.84
CA ILE A 279 3.48 -3.23 -13.65
C ILE A 279 3.70 -4.74 -13.72
N ARG A 280 4.12 -5.29 -14.86
CA ARG A 280 4.30 -6.75 -15.04
C ARG A 280 5.77 -7.11 -15.25
N ARG A 281 6.36 -7.87 -14.31
CA ARG A 281 7.62 -8.62 -14.55
C ARG A 281 7.37 -10.12 -14.71
N HIS A 282 6.48 -10.71 -13.91
CA HIS A 282 6.07 -12.10 -14.01
C HIS A 282 4.56 -12.24 -13.76
N LEU A 283 3.94 -13.32 -14.26
CA LEU A 283 2.48 -13.51 -14.34
C LEU A 283 1.74 -13.58 -12.98
N ILE A 284 2.44 -13.37 -11.86
CA ILE A 284 1.97 -13.64 -10.51
C ILE A 284 2.67 -12.69 -9.51
N ALA A 285 2.33 -11.40 -9.51
CA ALA A 285 2.51 -10.46 -8.39
C ALA A 285 1.71 -9.17 -8.71
N THR A 286 0.73 -8.70 -7.93
CA THR A 286 0.72 -8.23 -6.52
C THR A 286 1.49 -6.91 -6.34
N THR A 287 0.87 -5.99 -5.62
CA THR A 287 1.21 -4.57 -5.45
C THR A 287 2.71 -4.25 -5.44
N TYR A 288 3.16 -3.31 -6.28
CA TYR A 288 4.55 -2.82 -6.29
C TYR A 288 4.71 -1.61 -5.36
N HIS A 289 5.86 -1.54 -4.68
CA HIS A 289 6.16 -0.49 -3.71
C HIS A 289 7.48 0.23 -4.04
N ILE A 290 7.48 1.56 -3.96
CA ILE A 290 8.72 2.35 -3.88
C ILE A 290 8.87 2.81 -2.43
N ASN A 291 9.91 2.32 -1.76
CA ASN A 291 10.22 2.71 -0.39
C ASN A 291 10.85 4.11 -0.35
N GLY A 292 10.31 4.95 0.53
CA GLY A 292 10.76 6.31 0.78
C GLY A 292 11.53 6.46 2.10
N PRO A 293 11.98 7.67 2.42
CA PRO A 293 12.73 7.94 3.65
C PRO A 293 11.83 7.91 4.89
N LYS A 294 12.43 7.61 6.05
CA LYS A 294 11.85 7.93 7.37
C LYS A 294 12.14 9.39 7.72
N LYS A 295 11.12 10.26 7.75
CA LYS A 295 11.35 11.68 8.03
C LYS A 295 10.13 12.41 8.58
N THR A 296 10.38 13.59 9.13
CA THR A 296 9.37 14.63 9.42
C THR A 296 9.21 15.52 8.19
N GLY A 297 7.98 15.96 7.90
CA GLY A 297 7.67 16.86 6.80
C GLY A 297 7.62 16.17 5.44
N ASP A 298 7.63 16.98 4.38
CA ASP A 298 7.21 16.55 3.04
C ASP A 298 8.25 15.62 2.36
N TRP A 299 7.78 14.59 1.65
CA TRP A 299 8.59 13.76 0.75
C TRP A 299 8.24 14.02 -0.71
N ASN A 300 9.21 14.53 -1.46
CA ASN A 300 9.13 14.70 -2.90
C ASN A 300 9.90 13.57 -3.59
N TYR A 301 9.30 12.98 -4.62
CA TYR A 301 9.90 11.91 -5.41
C TYR A 301 9.73 12.21 -6.90
N ASN A 302 10.85 12.25 -7.62
CA ASN A 302 10.89 12.48 -9.06
C ASN A 302 11.60 11.29 -9.72
N SER A 303 10.86 10.48 -10.47
CA SER A 303 11.44 9.39 -11.25
C SER A 303 11.99 9.90 -12.59
N GLN A 304 13.25 9.58 -12.89
CA GLN A 304 13.96 9.99 -14.11
C GLN A 304 13.48 9.26 -15.37
N THR A 305 12.88 8.07 -15.21
CA THR A 305 12.32 7.29 -16.31
C THR A 305 11.19 6.42 -15.81
N VAL A 306 10.17 6.21 -16.63
CA VAL A 306 9.15 5.19 -16.38
C VAL A 306 9.80 3.79 -16.19
N THR A 307 10.92 3.52 -16.88
CA THR A 307 11.68 2.26 -16.83
C THR A 307 12.54 2.01 -15.60
N SER A 308 12.82 3.01 -14.75
CA SER A 308 13.46 2.78 -13.44
C SER A 308 12.45 2.43 -12.34
N VAL A 309 11.17 2.46 -12.68
CA VAL A 309 10.04 2.08 -11.82
C VAL A 309 9.33 0.83 -12.37
N LEU A 310 9.47 0.57 -13.69
CA LEU A 310 8.76 -0.49 -14.39
C LEU A 310 9.74 -1.38 -15.16
N PRO A 311 9.62 -2.72 -15.10
CA PRO A 311 10.15 -3.58 -16.14
C PRO A 311 9.60 -3.10 -17.49
N VAL A 312 10.46 -3.01 -18.50
CA VAL A 312 10.09 -2.68 -19.88
C VAL A 312 9.07 -3.71 -20.37
N MET A 313 7.78 -3.41 -20.25
CA MET A 313 6.70 -3.82 -21.15
C MET A 313 5.40 -3.13 -20.69
N PHE A 314 4.69 -2.52 -21.65
CA PHE A 314 3.42 -1.75 -21.54
C PHE A 314 3.55 -0.25 -21.22
N LEU A 315 3.76 0.52 -22.29
CA LEU A 315 3.60 1.99 -22.32
C LEU A 315 2.54 2.45 -23.34
N GLU A 316 1.72 1.55 -23.89
CA GLU A 316 0.74 1.91 -24.92
C GLU A 316 -0.71 2.06 -24.44
N GLU A 317 -1.16 1.38 -23.37
CA GLU A 317 -2.59 1.42 -22.99
C GLU A 317 -2.99 2.48 -21.94
N LEU A 318 -2.05 3.09 -21.22
CA LEU A 318 -2.36 4.03 -20.13
C LEU A 318 -2.59 5.48 -20.58
N ILE A 319 -2.35 5.80 -21.85
CA ILE A 319 -2.38 7.19 -22.34
C ILE A 319 -3.55 7.47 -23.30
N ASP A 320 -4.26 6.45 -23.81
CA ASP A 320 -5.24 6.63 -24.89
C ASP A 320 -6.70 6.83 -24.42
N THR A 321 -6.91 7.34 -23.20
CA THR A 321 -8.27 7.66 -22.68
C THR A 321 -8.47 9.12 -22.26
N ARG A 322 -7.73 10.08 -22.85
CA ARG A 322 -8.06 11.51 -22.75
C ARG A 322 -8.24 12.17 -24.10
#